data_AF-A0A6A7KSL5-F1
#
_entry.id   AF-A0A6A7KSL5-F1
#
_cell.length_a   1.000
_cell.length_b   1.000
_cell.length_c   1.000
_cell.angle_alpha   90.00
_cell.angle_beta   90.00
_cell.angle_gamma   90.00
#
_symmetry.space_group_name_H-M   'P 1'
#
loop_
_entity.id
_entity.type
_entity.pdbx_description
1 polymer ?
#
loop_
_entity_poly.entity_id
_entity_poly.type
_entity_poly.pdbx_seq_one_letter_code
_entity_poly.pdbx_strand_id
1 'polypeptide(L)'
;MIIRKARTLCLGVSVLLLGAAAVTRSPEPEASFTASAIVNAPIVRIASPFDGRVERAAPARGAAVKPGDVLVSVKAMQHDRHRLADLKGRLAGTQRQLAATASHIEALSEARDALKTRMENYRKGTIARLAAQLSEAEALHNIFKARLAQTDDALSRQQKLKTKGYASQANFDSATAAAIVAKNDVAASTARIQRIRVDLESAKKGVFVGDNRDDVPYSQQRDDEIMLRLVELDAKTKNLEATSQELQGQIAAETKRVAVDEVVSQTANVTGVVWDTASPKGAPVRAGDALVNVLDCGRAFLEVSLDETQLATIKPGDTAKVRLPGESNTIEAKVRGLRGAIAATEGDQLGAESASLESGQTTVLVDLPIAPDSRAMQSFCNVGRTAEVVFDGGQARMRAKIAGQPKPKPANRRDVSALDPAGPAQRN
;
A
#
# COMPACT_ATOMS: atom_id res chain seq x y z
N MET A 1 59.24 -40.71 -96.76
CA MET A 1 59.44 -40.21 -95.37
C MET A 1 58.77 -38.83 -95.16
N ILE A 2 57.51 -38.65 -95.59
CA ILE A 2 56.85 -37.31 -95.63
C ILE A 2 55.53 -37.27 -94.83
N ILE A 3 54.95 -38.42 -94.46
CA ILE A 3 53.63 -38.49 -93.82
C ILE A 3 53.68 -38.29 -92.29
N ARG A 4 54.85 -38.38 -91.65
CA ARG A 4 54.98 -38.22 -90.18
C ARG A 4 55.07 -36.78 -89.67
N LYS A 5 55.39 -35.79 -90.53
CA LYS A 5 55.55 -34.39 -90.11
C LYS A 5 54.23 -33.59 -90.04
N ALA A 6 53.14 -34.08 -90.64
CA ALA A 6 51.84 -33.39 -90.61
C ALA A 6 51.05 -33.61 -89.31
N ARG A 7 51.26 -34.74 -88.61
CA ARG A 7 50.49 -35.07 -87.39
C ARG A 7 50.95 -34.32 -86.14
N THR A 8 52.23 -33.98 -86.03
CA THR A 8 52.76 -33.22 -84.87
C THR A 8 52.41 -31.72 -84.94
N LEU A 9 52.19 -31.17 -86.14
CA LEU A 9 51.81 -29.77 -86.31
C LEU A 9 50.33 -29.53 -85.95
N CYS A 10 49.42 -30.46 -86.29
CA CYS A 10 48.00 -30.34 -85.92
C CYS A 10 47.77 -30.48 -84.40
N LEU A 11 48.51 -31.37 -83.71
CA LEU A 11 48.41 -31.53 -82.25
C LEU A 11 48.89 -30.29 -81.49
N GLY A 12 49.95 -29.64 -81.96
CA GLY A 12 50.45 -28.39 -81.36
C GLY A 12 49.45 -27.24 -81.49
N VAL A 13 48.79 -27.09 -82.64
CA VAL A 13 47.80 -26.02 -82.86
C VAL A 13 46.52 -26.26 -82.04
N SER A 14 46.08 -27.51 -81.87
CA SER A 14 44.92 -27.81 -81.00
C SER A 14 45.21 -27.56 -79.51
N VAL A 15 46.42 -27.85 -79.03
CA VAL A 15 46.79 -27.57 -77.62
C VAL A 15 46.97 -26.07 -77.39
N LEU A 16 47.46 -25.32 -78.37
CA LEU A 16 47.56 -23.86 -78.28
C LEU A 16 46.18 -23.18 -78.31
N LEU A 17 45.22 -23.69 -79.10
CA LEU A 17 43.84 -23.20 -79.12
C LEU A 17 43.07 -23.57 -77.85
N LEU A 18 43.29 -24.75 -77.27
CA LEU A 18 42.71 -25.15 -75.98
C LEU A 18 43.34 -24.38 -74.80
N GLY A 19 44.64 -24.07 -74.86
CA GLY A 19 45.32 -23.20 -73.90
C GLY A 19 44.84 -21.75 -73.97
N ALA A 20 44.62 -21.22 -75.18
CA ALA A 20 44.07 -19.87 -75.38
C ALA A 20 42.60 -19.77 -74.90
N ALA A 21 41.80 -20.83 -75.05
CA ALA A 21 40.44 -20.89 -74.55
C ALA A 21 40.35 -21.01 -73.00
N ALA A 22 41.40 -21.51 -72.34
CA ALA A 22 41.46 -21.60 -70.88
C ALA A 22 41.84 -20.28 -70.20
N VAL A 23 42.58 -19.39 -70.89
CA VAL A 23 43.07 -18.10 -70.35
C VAL A 23 42.03 -16.97 -70.49
N THR A 24 41.00 -17.13 -71.32
CA THR A 24 39.88 -16.16 -71.41
C THR A 24 38.78 -16.38 -70.38
N ARG A 25 38.99 -17.28 -69.41
CA ARG A 25 38.10 -17.45 -68.25
C ARG A 25 38.51 -16.47 -67.15
N SER A 26 38.50 -15.19 -67.49
CA SER A 26 38.46 -14.11 -66.51
C SER A 26 37.23 -14.33 -65.62
N PRO A 27 37.31 -14.22 -64.28
CA PRO A 27 36.10 -14.16 -63.47
C PRO A 27 35.27 -13.01 -64.01
N GLU A 28 34.06 -13.31 -64.48
CA GLU A 28 33.10 -12.26 -64.83
C GLU A 28 32.99 -11.31 -63.63
N PRO A 29 32.88 -9.99 -63.84
CA PRO A 29 32.59 -9.11 -62.73
C PRO A 29 31.31 -9.62 -62.08
N GLU A 30 31.41 -10.08 -60.83
CA GLU A 30 30.26 -10.40 -60.01
C GLU A 30 29.35 -9.17 -60.08
N ALA A 31 28.07 -9.39 -60.42
CA ALA A 31 27.14 -8.29 -60.63
C ALA A 31 26.88 -7.60 -59.30
N SER A 32 27.72 -6.63 -58.98
CA SER A 32 27.61 -5.80 -57.79
C SER A 32 26.77 -4.58 -58.13
N PHE A 33 25.77 -4.29 -57.32
CA PHE A 33 25.02 -3.04 -57.40
C PHE A 33 25.26 -2.20 -56.15
N THR A 34 25.33 -0.89 -56.35
CA THR A 34 25.51 0.08 -55.28
C THR A 34 24.16 0.65 -54.92
N ALA A 35 23.86 0.68 -53.62
CA ALA A 35 22.66 1.29 -53.08
C ALA A 35 22.99 2.33 -52.02
N SER A 36 22.16 3.37 -51.93
CA SER A 36 22.23 4.36 -50.87
C SER A 36 21.59 3.81 -49.60
N ALA A 37 22.25 4.02 -48.47
CA ALA A 37 21.78 3.64 -47.16
C ALA A 37 21.93 4.78 -46.15
N ILE A 38 21.18 4.71 -45.06
CA ILE A 38 21.30 5.64 -43.94
C ILE A 38 21.71 4.84 -42.71
N VAL A 39 22.72 5.34 -41.97
CA VAL A 39 23.11 4.76 -40.68
C VAL A 39 22.06 5.13 -39.64
N ASN A 40 21.52 4.13 -38.96
CA ASN A 40 20.53 4.29 -37.91
C ASN A 40 20.91 3.46 -36.68
N ALA A 41 20.38 3.82 -35.52
CA ALA A 41 20.56 3.04 -34.31
C ALA A 41 19.34 3.20 -33.39
N PRO A 42 19.00 2.17 -32.61
CA PRO A 42 17.87 2.25 -31.69
C PRO A 42 18.16 3.18 -30.52
N ILE A 43 17.15 3.91 -30.10
CA ILE A 43 17.14 4.76 -28.92
C ILE A 43 16.56 3.95 -27.76
N VAL A 44 17.35 3.80 -26.69
CA VAL A 44 16.93 3.19 -25.43
C VAL A 44 16.47 4.28 -24.49
N ARG A 45 15.17 4.27 -24.17
CA ARG A 45 14.58 5.16 -23.17
C ARG A 45 14.82 4.62 -21.77
N ILE A 46 15.38 5.45 -20.91
CA ILE A 46 15.51 5.16 -19.48
C ILE A 46 14.49 6.02 -18.74
N ALA A 47 13.52 5.35 -18.11
CA ALA A 47 12.37 5.98 -17.48
C ALA A 47 12.48 5.99 -15.96
N SER A 48 11.69 6.85 -15.31
CA SER A 48 11.62 6.88 -13.85
C SER A 48 10.89 5.65 -13.30
N PRO A 49 11.45 4.94 -12.31
CA PRO A 49 10.77 3.79 -11.69
C PRO A 49 9.62 4.21 -10.76
N PHE A 50 9.61 5.46 -10.27
CA PHE A 50 8.61 6.00 -9.35
C PHE A 50 8.46 7.52 -9.49
N ASP A 51 7.45 8.06 -8.83
CA ASP A 51 7.22 9.50 -8.72
C ASP A 51 8.27 10.16 -7.81
N GLY A 52 8.91 11.24 -8.28
CA GLY A 52 10.03 11.82 -7.58
C GLY A 52 10.55 13.12 -8.14
N ARG A 53 11.77 13.44 -7.74
CA ARG A 53 12.52 14.61 -8.20
C ARG A 53 13.93 14.18 -8.60
N VAL A 54 14.40 14.71 -9.73
CA VAL A 54 15.76 14.47 -10.20
C VAL A 54 16.76 15.10 -9.23
N GLU A 55 17.57 14.29 -8.56
CA GLU A 55 18.62 14.75 -7.65
C GLU A 55 19.96 14.95 -8.38
N ARG A 56 20.27 14.04 -9.32
CA ARG A 56 21.39 14.15 -10.25
C ARG A 56 20.86 14.12 -11.67
N ALA A 57 21.11 15.19 -12.42
CA ALA A 57 20.73 15.28 -13.82
C ALA A 57 21.55 14.34 -14.71
N ALA A 58 20.99 14.01 -15.87
CA ALA A 58 21.66 13.26 -16.92
C ALA A 58 22.94 13.96 -17.39
N PRO A 59 23.95 13.22 -17.90
CA PRO A 59 25.04 13.79 -18.66
C PRO A 59 24.52 14.61 -19.85
N ALA A 60 25.29 15.59 -20.31
CA ALA A 60 24.89 16.42 -21.44
C ALA A 60 24.69 15.57 -22.72
N ARG A 61 23.84 16.06 -23.63
CA ARG A 61 23.69 15.49 -24.98
C ARG A 61 25.08 15.32 -25.64
N GLY A 62 25.31 14.17 -26.27
CA GLY A 62 26.57 13.82 -26.90
C GLY A 62 27.59 13.16 -25.95
N ALA A 63 27.31 13.05 -24.65
CA ALA A 63 28.19 12.33 -23.73
C ALA A 63 28.18 10.82 -24.02
N ALA A 64 29.37 10.22 -24.05
CA ALA A 64 29.56 8.79 -24.17
C ALA A 64 29.22 8.08 -22.84
N VAL A 65 28.48 6.98 -22.92
CA VAL A 65 28.05 6.18 -21.75
C VAL A 65 28.31 4.70 -21.99
N LYS A 66 28.65 3.98 -20.91
CA LYS A 66 28.89 2.54 -20.89
C LYS A 66 27.96 1.84 -19.90
N PRO A 67 27.70 0.53 -20.09
CA PRO A 67 26.92 -0.24 -19.12
C PRO A 67 27.46 -0.08 -17.70
N GLY A 68 26.58 0.26 -16.76
CA GLY A 68 26.93 0.53 -15.36
C GLY A 68 27.19 2.01 -15.02
N ASP A 69 27.38 2.88 -16.01
CA ASP A 69 27.52 4.32 -15.75
C ASP A 69 26.22 4.90 -15.18
N VAL A 70 26.32 5.68 -14.11
CA VAL A 70 25.15 6.34 -13.51
C VAL A 70 24.72 7.51 -14.39
N LEU A 71 23.50 7.45 -14.91
CA LEU A 71 22.95 8.50 -15.77
C LEU A 71 22.16 9.51 -14.96
N VAL A 72 21.14 9.08 -14.23
CA VAL A 72 20.21 9.96 -13.51
C VAL A 72 19.96 9.36 -12.13
N SER A 73 19.94 10.20 -11.10
CA SER A 73 19.47 9.78 -9.77
C SER A 73 18.16 10.47 -9.47
N VAL A 74 17.12 9.68 -9.18
CA VAL A 74 15.80 10.17 -8.80
C VAL A 74 15.61 9.91 -7.32
N LYS A 75 15.24 10.96 -6.60
CA LYS A 75 14.83 10.86 -5.20
C LYS A 75 13.31 10.74 -5.16
N ALA A 76 12.81 9.72 -4.46
CA ALA A 76 11.36 9.55 -4.27
C ALA A 76 10.75 10.84 -3.69
N MET A 77 9.56 11.20 -4.18
CA MET A 77 8.85 12.33 -3.62
C MET A 77 8.51 12.01 -2.17
N GLN A 78 8.84 12.92 -1.24
CA GLN A 78 8.53 12.69 0.16
C GLN A 78 7.01 12.55 0.31
N HIS A 79 6.59 11.38 0.79
CA HIS A 79 5.20 11.10 1.08
C HIS A 79 4.69 12.06 2.15
N ASP A 80 3.40 12.38 2.07
CA ASP A 80 2.74 13.30 3.00
C ASP A 80 2.95 12.88 4.46
N ARG A 81 3.72 13.69 5.20
CA ARG A 81 4.00 13.49 6.63
C ARG A 81 2.83 13.93 7.52
N HIS A 82 1.83 14.62 6.96
CA HIS A 82 0.64 15.04 7.70
C HIS A 82 -0.10 13.85 8.30
N ARG A 83 -0.22 12.74 7.57
CA ARG A 83 -0.85 11.52 8.09
C ARG A 83 -0.13 10.95 9.30
N LEU A 84 1.20 10.89 9.26
CA LEU A 84 2.01 10.43 10.40
C LEU A 84 1.86 11.36 11.61
N ALA A 85 1.83 12.68 11.38
CA ALA A 85 1.63 13.67 12.44
C ALA A 85 0.23 13.56 13.06
N ASP A 86 -0.82 13.39 12.25
CA ASP A 86 -2.20 13.18 12.70
C ASP A 86 -2.31 11.92 13.57
N LEU A 87 -1.79 10.78 13.08
CA LEU A 87 -1.81 9.52 13.83
C LEU A 87 -1.10 9.64 15.20
N LYS A 88 0.06 10.32 15.23
CA LYS A 88 0.77 10.61 16.49
C LYS A 88 -0.03 11.54 17.42
N GLY A 89 -0.68 12.55 16.86
CA GLY A 89 -1.55 13.46 17.61
C GLY A 89 -2.74 12.71 18.24
N ARG A 90 -3.37 11.82 17.47
CA ARG A 90 -4.45 10.94 17.95
C ARG A 90 -3.96 10.00 19.06
N LEU A 91 -2.80 9.35 18.89
CA LEU A 91 -2.21 8.48 19.92
C LEU A 91 -1.96 9.25 21.22
N ALA A 92 -1.36 10.44 21.14
CA ALA A 92 -1.13 11.29 22.31
C ALA A 92 -2.45 11.72 22.97
N GLY A 93 -3.49 12.00 22.18
CA GLY A 93 -4.84 12.26 22.67
C GLY A 93 -5.43 11.07 23.45
N THR A 94 -5.37 9.87 22.88
CA THR A 94 -5.82 8.63 23.52
C THR A 94 -5.05 8.34 24.81
N GLN A 95 -3.73 8.55 24.83
CA GLN A 95 -2.90 8.38 26.04
C GLN A 95 -3.29 9.35 27.16
N ARG A 96 -3.60 10.62 26.83
CA ARG A 96 -4.12 11.57 27.83
C ARG A 96 -5.48 11.13 28.37
N GLN A 97 -6.35 10.57 27.52
CA GLN A 97 -7.64 10.03 27.95
C GLN A 97 -7.48 8.79 28.86
N LEU A 98 -6.51 7.92 28.59
CA LEU A 98 -6.16 6.80 29.47
C LEU A 98 -5.72 7.30 30.85
N ALA A 99 -4.79 8.26 30.90
CA ALA A 99 -4.33 8.83 32.15
C ALA A 99 -5.47 9.49 32.96
N ALA A 100 -6.35 10.24 32.29
CA ALA A 100 -7.52 10.83 32.95
C ALA A 100 -8.50 9.77 33.47
N THR A 101 -8.72 8.70 32.71
CA THR A 101 -9.61 7.59 33.11
C THR A 101 -9.02 6.83 34.30
N ALA A 102 -7.71 6.60 34.33
CA ALA A 102 -7.02 5.99 35.46
C ALA A 102 -7.16 6.81 36.75
N SER A 103 -6.97 8.13 36.66
CA SER A 103 -7.17 9.04 37.81
C SER A 103 -8.62 9.04 38.30
N HIS A 104 -9.62 8.95 37.41
CA HIS A 104 -11.01 8.81 37.82
C HIS A 104 -11.30 7.48 38.53
N ILE A 105 -10.72 6.38 38.05
CA ILE A 105 -10.86 5.06 38.69
C ILE A 105 -10.26 5.10 40.10
N GLU A 106 -9.08 5.69 40.26
CA GLU A 106 -8.41 5.85 41.56
C GLU A 106 -9.28 6.65 42.53
N ALA A 107 -9.72 7.85 42.13
CA ALA A 107 -10.55 8.71 42.98
C ALA A 107 -11.89 8.05 43.39
N LEU A 108 -12.54 7.33 42.46
CA LEU A 108 -13.78 6.61 42.78
C LEU A 108 -13.54 5.41 43.68
N SER A 109 -12.41 4.71 43.53
CA SER A 109 -12.04 3.59 44.39
C SER A 109 -11.77 4.06 45.82
N GLU A 110 -11.02 5.16 45.97
CA GLU A 110 -10.80 5.80 47.28
C GLU A 110 -12.11 6.26 47.93
N ALA A 111 -12.99 6.92 47.15
CA ALA A 111 -14.30 7.35 47.64
C ALA A 111 -15.16 6.17 48.11
N ARG A 112 -15.10 5.04 47.39
CA ARG A 112 -15.80 3.81 47.74
C ARG A 112 -15.27 3.21 49.04
N ASP A 113 -13.96 3.16 49.22
CA ASP A 113 -13.34 2.60 50.42
C ASP A 113 -13.60 3.48 51.66
N ALA A 114 -13.59 4.80 51.48
CA ALA A 114 -14.02 5.74 52.51
C ALA A 114 -15.49 5.56 52.89
N LEU A 115 -16.37 5.33 51.91
CA LEU A 115 -17.79 5.06 52.13
C LEU A 115 -18.00 3.75 52.91
N LYS A 116 -17.32 2.66 52.53
CA LYS A 116 -17.35 1.39 53.26
C LYS A 116 -16.91 1.55 54.71
N THR A 117 -15.80 2.25 54.93
CA THR A 117 -15.29 2.53 56.29
C THR A 117 -16.32 3.31 57.12
N ARG A 118 -16.98 4.31 56.52
CA ARG A 118 -18.05 5.09 57.17
C ARG A 118 -19.24 4.20 57.54
N MET A 119 -19.68 3.32 56.63
CA MET A 119 -20.78 2.38 56.88
C MET A 119 -20.46 1.41 58.04
N GLU A 120 -19.22 0.90 58.09
CA GLU A 120 -18.79 0.01 59.18
C GLU A 120 -18.76 0.71 60.53
N ASN A 121 -18.26 1.95 60.57
CA ASN A 121 -18.24 2.76 61.78
C ASN A 121 -19.65 3.08 62.26
N TYR A 122 -20.55 3.44 61.34
CA TYR A 122 -21.97 3.65 61.65
C TYR A 122 -22.62 2.37 62.22
N ARG A 123 -22.33 1.20 61.62
CA ARG A 123 -22.83 -0.10 62.10
C ARG A 123 -22.34 -0.39 63.52
N LYS A 124 -21.04 -0.25 63.77
CA LYS A 124 -20.43 -0.47 65.10
C LYS A 124 -21.03 0.47 66.15
N GLY A 125 -21.14 1.76 65.85
CA GLY A 125 -21.73 2.76 66.74
C GLY A 125 -23.21 2.48 67.04
N THR A 126 -23.97 2.06 66.03
CA THR A 126 -25.38 1.68 66.18
C THR A 126 -25.55 0.46 67.08
N ILE A 127 -24.73 -0.58 66.88
CA ILE A 127 -24.76 -1.79 67.72
C ILE A 127 -24.42 -1.43 69.17
N ALA A 128 -23.38 -0.63 69.40
CA ALA A 128 -22.99 -0.19 70.75
C ALA A 128 -24.11 0.59 71.44
N ARG A 129 -24.75 1.53 70.72
CA ARG A 129 -25.89 2.30 71.25
C ARG A 129 -27.09 1.41 71.60
N LEU A 130 -27.47 0.49 70.71
CA LEU A 130 -28.59 -0.44 70.95
C LEU A 130 -28.31 -1.40 72.11
N ALA A 131 -27.07 -1.87 72.26
CA ALA A 131 -26.66 -2.71 73.37
C ALA A 131 -26.74 -1.96 74.71
N ALA A 132 -26.32 -0.68 74.76
CA ALA A 132 -26.48 0.16 75.94
C ALA A 132 -27.96 0.39 76.30
N GLN A 133 -28.80 0.69 75.31
CA GLN A 133 -30.25 0.85 75.50
C GLN A 133 -30.94 -0.43 75.95
N LEU A 134 -30.47 -1.60 75.51
CA LEU A 134 -30.97 -2.89 75.97
C LEU A 134 -30.64 -3.09 77.45
N SER A 135 -29.39 -2.85 77.86
CA SER A 135 -28.95 -2.93 79.25
C SER A 135 -29.77 -2.01 80.17
N GLU A 136 -30.00 -0.76 79.73
CA GLU A 136 -30.85 0.20 80.44
C GLU A 136 -32.30 -0.30 80.58
N ALA A 137 -32.89 -0.82 79.49
CA ALA A 137 -34.24 -1.36 79.50
C ALA A 137 -34.38 -2.60 80.40
N GLU A 138 -33.37 -3.47 80.44
CA GLU A 138 -33.30 -4.63 81.32
C GLU A 138 -33.22 -4.22 82.80
N ALA A 139 -32.44 -3.19 83.13
CA ALA A 139 -32.39 -2.62 84.48
C ALA A 139 -33.75 -2.05 84.91
N LEU A 140 -34.43 -1.29 84.05
CA LEU A 140 -35.78 -0.78 84.32
C LEU A 140 -36.82 -1.91 84.47
N HIS A 141 -36.75 -2.94 83.64
CA HIS A 141 -37.60 -4.12 83.77
C HIS A 141 -37.42 -4.81 85.12
N ASN A 142 -36.19 -4.92 85.63
CA ASN A 142 -35.92 -5.49 86.95
C ASN A 142 -36.56 -4.65 88.07
N ILE A 143 -36.59 -3.32 87.95
CA ILE A 143 -37.30 -2.43 88.88
C ILE A 143 -38.80 -2.72 88.85
N PHE A 144 -39.42 -2.79 87.66
CA PHE A 144 -40.86 -3.12 87.54
C PHE A 144 -41.18 -4.52 88.09
N LYS A 145 -40.30 -5.49 87.87
CA LYS A 145 -40.44 -6.85 88.39
C LYS A 145 -40.37 -6.89 89.92
N ALA A 146 -39.45 -6.15 90.52
CA ALA A 146 -39.36 -6.01 91.97
C ALA A 146 -40.62 -5.33 92.56
N ARG A 147 -41.14 -4.30 91.87
CA ARG A 147 -42.40 -3.63 92.26
C ARG A 147 -43.60 -4.56 92.19
N LEU A 148 -43.70 -5.38 91.13
CA LEU A 148 -44.75 -6.39 90.99
C LEU A 148 -44.71 -7.38 92.17
N ALA A 149 -43.54 -7.91 92.51
CA ALA A 149 -43.38 -8.81 93.65
C ALA A 149 -43.87 -8.16 94.97
N GLN A 150 -43.50 -6.90 95.20
CA GLN A 150 -43.97 -6.14 96.36
C GLN A 150 -45.50 -5.97 96.39
N THR A 151 -46.12 -5.65 95.26
CA THR A 151 -47.58 -5.48 95.17
C THR A 151 -48.33 -6.80 95.27
N ASP A 152 -47.77 -7.90 94.75
CA ASP A 152 -48.34 -9.24 94.85
C ASP A 152 -48.33 -9.74 96.30
N ASP A 153 -47.23 -9.52 97.03
CA ASP A 153 -47.15 -9.81 98.47
C ASP A 153 -48.15 -8.99 99.28
N ALA A 154 -48.34 -7.71 98.94
CA ALA A 154 -49.34 -6.85 99.56
C ALA A 154 -50.77 -7.35 99.29
N LEU A 155 -51.07 -7.70 98.04
CA LEU A 155 -52.37 -8.27 97.65
C LEU A 155 -52.65 -9.59 98.37
N SER A 156 -51.67 -10.51 98.42
CA SER A 156 -51.77 -11.79 99.13
C SER A 156 -52.06 -11.60 100.62
N ARG A 157 -51.40 -10.63 101.27
CA ARG A 157 -51.70 -10.26 102.66
C ARG A 157 -53.11 -9.69 102.81
N GLN A 158 -53.54 -8.78 101.95
CA GLN A 158 -54.90 -8.21 102.00
C GLN A 158 -55.98 -9.27 101.77
N GLN A 159 -55.73 -10.23 100.86
CA GLN A 159 -56.64 -11.35 100.61
C GLN A 159 -56.81 -12.21 101.86
N LYS A 160 -55.71 -12.58 102.54
CA LYS A 160 -55.75 -13.33 103.81
C LYS A 160 -56.49 -12.56 104.90
N LEU A 161 -56.25 -11.26 105.05
CA LEU A 161 -56.94 -10.43 106.05
C LEU A 161 -58.44 -10.30 105.76
N LYS A 162 -58.81 -10.12 104.48
CA LYS A 162 -60.20 -10.07 104.03
C LYS A 162 -60.94 -11.38 104.31
N THR A 163 -60.33 -12.54 104.03
CA THR A 163 -60.95 -13.85 104.34
C THR A 163 -61.22 -14.05 105.83
N LYS A 164 -60.45 -13.39 106.70
CA LYS A 164 -60.61 -13.43 108.16
C LYS A 164 -61.50 -12.30 108.71
N GLY A 165 -62.04 -11.43 107.85
CA GLY A 165 -62.90 -10.31 108.25
C GLY A 165 -62.17 -9.07 108.79
N TYR A 166 -60.84 -9.01 108.72
CA TYR A 166 -60.02 -7.93 109.30
C TYR A 166 -59.64 -6.82 108.30
N ALA A 167 -60.13 -6.85 107.05
CA ALA A 167 -59.83 -5.85 106.02
C ALA A 167 -61.08 -5.41 105.25
N SER A 168 -61.12 -4.15 104.84
CA SER A 168 -62.22 -3.57 104.05
C SER A 168 -62.14 -3.97 102.57
N GLN A 169 -63.30 -3.98 101.89
CA GLN A 169 -63.38 -4.22 100.46
C GLN A 169 -62.53 -3.20 99.66
N ALA A 170 -62.57 -1.92 100.05
CA ALA A 170 -61.79 -0.86 99.40
C ALA A 170 -60.27 -1.09 99.46
N ASN A 171 -59.74 -1.62 100.58
CA ASN A 171 -58.30 -1.91 100.70
C ASN A 171 -57.88 -3.08 99.82
N PHE A 172 -58.73 -4.09 99.68
CA PHE A 172 -58.51 -5.22 98.77
C PHE A 172 -58.54 -4.77 97.31
N ASP A 173 -59.51 -3.95 96.92
CA ASP A 173 -59.65 -3.46 95.55
C ASP A 173 -58.47 -2.54 95.16
N SER A 174 -58.02 -1.69 96.09
CA SER A 174 -56.81 -0.85 95.90
C SER A 174 -55.55 -1.70 95.70
N ALA A 175 -55.34 -2.73 96.53
CA ALA A 175 -54.21 -3.65 96.37
C ALA A 175 -54.28 -4.44 95.05
N THR A 176 -55.49 -4.81 94.63
CA THR A 176 -55.73 -5.50 93.35
C THR A 176 -55.39 -4.60 92.17
N ALA A 177 -55.87 -3.36 92.17
CA ALA A 177 -55.57 -2.37 91.13
C ALA A 177 -54.05 -2.09 91.03
N ALA A 178 -53.37 -1.94 92.17
CA ALA A 178 -51.92 -1.73 92.20
C ALA A 178 -51.14 -2.91 91.59
N ALA A 179 -51.52 -4.15 91.88
CA ALA A 179 -50.91 -5.35 91.30
C ALA A 179 -51.15 -5.44 89.78
N ILE A 180 -52.37 -5.10 89.31
CA ILE A 180 -52.68 -5.07 87.87
C ILE A 180 -51.81 -4.05 87.13
N VAL A 181 -51.65 -2.84 87.68
CA VAL A 181 -50.78 -1.81 87.10
C VAL A 181 -49.33 -2.30 87.03
N ALA A 182 -48.79 -2.82 88.13
CA ALA A 182 -47.41 -3.34 88.16
C ALA A 182 -47.20 -4.50 87.16
N LYS A 183 -48.21 -5.37 86.98
CA LYS A 183 -48.16 -6.45 85.99
C LYS A 183 -48.13 -5.91 84.56
N ASN A 184 -48.92 -4.88 84.26
CA ASN A 184 -48.92 -4.22 82.96
C ASN A 184 -47.59 -3.50 82.69
N ASP A 185 -46.96 -2.89 83.70
CA ASP A 185 -45.63 -2.28 83.58
C ASP A 185 -44.55 -3.31 83.23
N VAL A 186 -44.60 -4.50 83.85
CA VAL A 186 -43.71 -5.63 83.51
C VAL A 186 -43.94 -6.10 82.07
N ALA A 187 -45.19 -6.23 81.62
CA ALA A 187 -45.52 -6.60 80.25
C ALA A 187 -45.02 -5.55 79.24
N ALA A 188 -45.24 -4.27 79.51
CA ALA A 188 -44.80 -3.16 78.66
C ALA A 188 -43.27 -3.08 78.55
N SER A 189 -42.55 -3.21 79.66
CA SER A 189 -41.08 -3.24 79.67
C SER A 189 -40.51 -4.48 78.95
N THR A 190 -41.18 -5.63 79.07
CA THR A 190 -40.81 -6.86 78.32
C THR A 190 -40.93 -6.62 76.81
N ALA A 191 -42.05 -6.03 76.34
CA ALA A 191 -42.23 -5.71 74.93
C ALA A 191 -41.18 -4.73 74.41
N ARG A 192 -40.79 -3.74 75.23
CA ARG A 192 -39.70 -2.80 74.90
C ARG A 192 -38.36 -3.52 74.72
N ILE A 193 -37.99 -4.40 75.64
CA ILE A 193 -36.76 -5.22 75.55
C ILE A 193 -36.75 -6.02 74.24
N GLN A 194 -37.86 -6.70 73.91
CA GLN A 194 -37.93 -7.52 72.70
C GLN A 194 -37.76 -6.67 71.44
N ARG A 195 -38.38 -5.50 71.37
CA ARG A 195 -38.19 -4.59 70.24
C ARG A 195 -36.73 -4.17 70.07
N ILE A 196 -36.07 -3.73 71.16
CA ILE A 196 -34.65 -3.35 71.11
C ILE A 196 -33.76 -4.53 70.71
N ARG A 197 -34.09 -5.75 71.17
CA ARG A 197 -33.36 -6.97 70.80
C ARG A 197 -33.49 -7.28 69.31
N VAL A 198 -34.68 -7.14 68.74
CA VAL A 198 -34.91 -7.31 67.29
C VAL A 198 -34.12 -6.26 66.49
N ASP A 199 -34.12 -5.01 66.93
CA ASP A 199 -33.34 -3.94 66.29
C ASP A 199 -31.82 -4.21 66.36
N LEU A 200 -31.34 -4.69 67.50
CA LEU A 200 -29.93 -5.04 67.72
C LEU A 200 -29.49 -6.20 66.83
N GLU A 201 -30.27 -7.27 66.77
CA GLU A 201 -29.99 -8.42 65.90
C GLU A 201 -30.04 -8.05 64.42
N SER A 202 -30.96 -7.17 64.03
CA SER A 202 -31.01 -6.63 62.66
C SER A 202 -29.75 -5.82 62.35
N ALA A 203 -29.35 -4.90 63.25
CA ALA A 203 -28.16 -4.06 63.06
C ALA A 203 -26.86 -4.90 62.98
N LYS A 204 -26.76 -6.01 63.74
CA LYS A 204 -25.65 -6.97 63.61
C LYS A 204 -25.57 -7.58 62.21
N LYS A 205 -26.73 -7.90 61.62
CA LYS A 205 -26.86 -8.39 60.24
C LYS A 205 -26.72 -7.30 59.17
N GLY A 206 -26.47 -6.05 59.55
CA GLY A 206 -26.38 -4.92 58.62
C GLY A 206 -27.73 -4.44 58.08
N VAL A 207 -28.83 -4.91 58.66
CA VAL A 207 -30.19 -4.49 58.33
C VAL A 207 -30.66 -3.50 59.39
N PHE A 208 -31.06 -2.32 58.98
CA PHE A 208 -31.48 -1.28 59.93
C PHE A 208 -32.97 -1.01 59.74
N VAL A 209 -33.77 -1.36 60.75
CA VAL A 209 -35.23 -1.24 60.74
C VAL A 209 -35.62 -0.05 61.63
N GLY A 210 -36.47 0.87 61.14
CA GLY A 210 -37.03 2.00 61.92
C GLY A 210 -37.12 3.34 61.18
N ASP A 211 -38.00 4.24 61.68
CA ASP A 211 -38.54 5.44 61.01
C ASP A 211 -37.57 6.60 60.70
N ASN A 212 -36.28 6.50 61.05
CA ASN A 212 -35.40 7.68 61.09
C ASN A 212 -34.00 7.43 60.48
N ARG A 213 -33.91 6.64 59.41
CA ARG A 213 -32.61 6.21 58.86
C ARG A 213 -32.54 6.29 57.33
N ASP A 214 -32.35 7.52 56.82
CA ASP A 214 -32.10 7.78 55.40
C ASP A 214 -30.67 7.38 54.96
N ASP A 215 -29.71 7.33 55.88
CA ASP A 215 -28.29 7.20 55.54
C ASP A 215 -27.88 5.82 55.01
N VAL A 216 -28.52 4.72 55.46
CA VAL A 216 -28.08 3.37 55.08
C VAL A 216 -28.56 2.96 53.68
N PRO A 217 -29.85 3.11 53.33
CA PRO A 217 -30.30 2.89 51.96
C PRO A 217 -29.54 3.79 50.97
N TYR A 218 -29.30 5.05 51.33
CA TYR A 218 -28.53 5.98 50.51
C TYR A 218 -27.08 5.54 50.30
N SER A 219 -26.39 5.07 51.36
CA SER A 219 -24.98 4.64 51.25
C SER A 219 -24.83 3.36 50.42
N GLN A 220 -25.77 2.42 50.50
CA GLN A 220 -25.76 1.22 49.67
C GLN A 220 -26.01 1.56 48.19
N GLN A 221 -27.03 2.38 47.90
CA GLN A 221 -27.28 2.88 46.56
C GLN A 221 -26.06 3.61 45.97
N ARG A 222 -25.36 4.39 46.81
CA ARG A 222 -24.15 5.09 46.40
C ARG A 222 -22.96 4.15 46.14
N ASP A 223 -22.79 3.07 46.90
CA ASP A 223 -21.77 2.04 46.60
C ASP A 223 -22.06 1.38 45.25
N ASP A 224 -23.32 0.99 45.00
CA ASP A 224 -23.75 0.38 43.74
C ASP A 224 -23.54 1.32 42.54
N GLU A 225 -23.88 2.61 42.68
CA GLU A 225 -23.63 3.64 41.67
C GLU A 225 -22.14 3.77 41.34
N ILE A 226 -21.29 3.86 42.38
CA ILE A 226 -19.83 3.92 42.19
C ILE A 226 -19.32 2.64 41.53
N MET A 227 -19.85 1.48 41.91
CA MET A 227 -19.47 0.18 41.34
C MET A 227 -19.78 0.11 39.84
N LEU A 228 -20.99 0.50 39.45
CA LEU A 228 -21.39 0.57 38.05
C LEU A 228 -20.48 1.54 37.28
N ARG A 229 -20.16 2.70 37.88
CA ARG A 229 -19.28 3.67 37.24
C ARG A 229 -17.85 3.17 37.06
N LEU A 230 -17.33 2.41 38.03
CA LEU A 230 -16.01 1.77 37.92
C LEU A 230 -15.99 0.73 36.79
N VAL A 231 -17.06 -0.07 36.64
CA VAL A 231 -17.19 -1.04 35.53
C VAL A 231 -17.25 -0.33 34.17
N GLU A 232 -17.99 0.78 34.06
CA GLU A 232 -18.03 1.59 32.85
C GLU A 232 -16.64 2.16 32.49
N LEU A 233 -15.90 2.66 33.49
CA LEU A 233 -14.56 3.20 33.28
C LEU A 233 -13.55 2.11 32.92
N ASP A 234 -13.66 0.90 33.47
CA ASP A 234 -12.83 -0.24 33.09
C ASP A 234 -13.05 -0.64 31.62
N ALA A 235 -14.32 -0.73 31.19
CA ALA A 235 -14.66 -0.99 29.80
C ALA A 235 -14.12 0.12 28.87
N LYS A 236 -14.21 1.38 29.31
CA LYS A 236 -13.64 2.52 28.59
C LYS A 236 -12.12 2.44 28.48
N THR A 237 -11.43 2.06 29.56
CA THR A 237 -9.97 1.86 29.56
C THR A 237 -9.57 0.81 28.53
N LYS A 238 -10.21 -0.36 28.53
CA LYS A 238 -9.95 -1.43 27.56
C LYS A 238 -10.15 -0.97 26.11
N ASN A 239 -11.20 -0.20 25.84
CA ASN A 239 -11.44 0.35 24.50
C ASN A 239 -10.34 1.36 24.09
N LEU A 240 -9.90 2.22 25.00
CA LEU A 240 -8.83 3.18 24.74
C LEU A 240 -7.47 2.49 24.56
N GLU A 241 -7.19 1.42 25.31
CA GLU A 241 -5.98 0.59 25.16
C GLU A 241 -5.94 -0.08 23.79
N ALA A 242 -7.04 -0.71 23.37
CA ALA A 242 -7.17 -1.30 22.04
C ALA A 242 -6.97 -0.26 20.93
N THR A 243 -7.58 0.92 21.08
CA THR A 243 -7.40 2.05 20.14
C THR A 243 -5.94 2.52 20.11
N SER A 244 -5.28 2.61 21.26
CA SER A 244 -3.87 2.98 21.35
C SER A 244 -2.97 1.97 20.63
N GLN A 245 -3.23 0.67 20.82
CA GLN A 245 -2.49 -0.40 20.15
C GLN A 245 -2.69 -0.37 18.63
N GLU A 246 -3.91 -0.13 18.16
CA GLU A 246 -4.22 0.04 16.74
C GLU A 246 -3.45 1.23 16.15
N LEU A 247 -3.50 2.39 16.81
CA LEU A 247 -2.79 3.59 16.37
C LEU A 247 -1.27 3.38 16.34
N GLN A 248 -0.70 2.66 17.30
CA GLN A 248 0.71 2.29 17.29
C GLN A 248 1.08 1.42 16.09
N GLY A 249 0.24 0.44 15.75
CA GLY A 249 0.40 -0.38 14.55
C GLY A 249 0.36 0.45 13.27
N GLN A 250 -0.62 1.37 13.16
CA GLN A 250 -0.73 2.29 12.03
C GLN A 250 0.49 3.22 11.93
N ILE A 251 0.96 3.78 13.05
CA ILE A 251 2.17 4.62 13.08
C ILE A 251 3.39 3.83 12.64
N ALA A 252 3.55 2.57 13.05
CA ALA A 252 4.69 1.74 12.65
C ALA A 252 4.68 1.47 11.14
N ALA A 253 3.52 1.14 10.57
CA ALA A 253 3.37 0.96 9.12
C ALA A 253 3.61 2.26 8.35
N GLU A 254 3.06 3.36 8.83
CA GLU A 254 3.22 4.69 8.24
C GLU A 254 4.67 5.17 8.29
N THR A 255 5.35 4.94 9.42
CA THR A 255 6.77 5.29 9.60
C THR A 255 7.64 4.53 8.61
N LYS A 256 7.37 3.24 8.39
CA LYS A 256 8.06 2.46 7.35
C LYS A 256 7.81 3.03 5.94
N ARG A 257 6.57 3.44 5.63
CA ARG A 257 6.25 4.05 4.32
C ARG A 257 6.96 5.39 4.11
N VAL A 258 6.99 6.25 5.14
CA VAL A 258 7.61 7.57 5.07
C VAL A 258 9.14 7.50 5.12
N ALA A 259 9.72 6.45 5.73
CA ALA A 259 11.16 6.24 5.79
C ALA A 259 11.79 5.85 4.45
N VAL A 260 11.00 5.63 3.40
CA VAL A 260 11.48 5.42 2.03
C VAL A 260 11.96 6.77 1.45
N ASP A 261 13.10 7.25 1.95
CA ASP A 261 13.92 8.27 1.29
C ASP A 261 14.80 7.59 0.23
N GLU A 262 14.16 6.88 -0.70
CA GLU A 262 14.88 6.10 -1.71
C GLU A 262 15.42 7.01 -2.81
N VAL A 263 16.74 7.11 -2.87
CA VAL A 263 17.44 7.66 -4.02
C VAL A 263 17.84 6.48 -4.89
N VAL A 264 17.20 6.36 -6.06
CA VAL A 264 17.57 5.33 -7.03
C VAL A 264 18.38 5.96 -8.14
N SER A 265 19.57 5.42 -8.36
CA SER A 265 20.42 5.77 -9.49
C SER A 265 20.13 4.83 -10.65
N GLN A 266 19.62 5.39 -11.74
CA GLN A 266 19.45 4.70 -13.01
C GLN A 266 20.80 4.64 -13.73
N THR A 267 21.23 3.43 -14.08
CA THR A 267 22.47 3.18 -14.80
C THR A 267 22.19 2.88 -16.26
N ALA A 268 23.17 3.16 -17.13
CA ALA A 268 23.10 2.74 -18.52
C ALA A 268 23.16 1.20 -18.61
N ASN A 269 22.35 0.62 -19.49
CA ASN A 269 22.37 -0.81 -19.84
C ASN A 269 23.05 -1.09 -21.19
N VAL A 270 23.35 -0.03 -21.96
CA VAL A 270 23.95 -0.11 -23.30
C VAL A 270 25.18 0.79 -23.39
N THR A 271 26.06 0.48 -24.34
CA THR A 271 27.18 1.37 -24.72
C THR A 271 26.68 2.32 -25.80
N GLY A 272 26.68 3.61 -25.52
CA GLY A 272 25.95 4.55 -26.36
C GLY A 272 26.27 6.01 -26.10
N VAL A 273 25.48 6.88 -26.73
CA VAL A 273 25.62 8.33 -26.60
C VAL A 273 24.31 8.91 -26.09
N VAL A 274 24.36 9.89 -25.19
CA VAL A 274 23.15 10.60 -24.74
C VAL A 274 22.53 11.35 -25.92
N TRP A 275 21.34 10.94 -26.34
CA TRP A 275 20.61 11.51 -27.47
C TRP A 275 19.87 12.80 -27.08
N ASP A 276 19.10 12.72 -26.01
CA ASP A 276 18.48 13.87 -25.38
C ASP A 276 18.40 13.68 -23.86
N THR A 277 18.30 14.81 -23.17
CA THR A 277 18.10 14.86 -21.73
C THR A 277 16.71 15.39 -21.48
N ALA A 278 15.85 14.58 -20.89
CA ALA A 278 14.45 14.96 -20.70
C ALA A 278 14.22 15.75 -19.39
N SER A 279 15.08 15.59 -18.37
CA SER A 279 14.83 16.16 -17.04
C SER A 279 16.07 16.82 -16.40
N PRO A 280 16.05 18.15 -16.14
CA PRO A 280 17.11 18.83 -15.40
C PRO A 280 17.05 18.50 -13.89
N LYS A 281 18.14 18.79 -13.18
CA LYS A 281 18.20 18.63 -11.72
C LYS A 281 17.08 19.46 -11.07
N GLY A 282 16.33 18.85 -10.17
CA GLY A 282 15.21 19.46 -9.46
C GLY A 282 13.85 19.32 -10.16
N ALA A 283 13.79 18.82 -11.40
CA ALA A 283 12.52 18.62 -12.09
C ALA A 283 11.68 17.51 -11.42
N PRO A 284 10.36 17.70 -11.27
CA PRO A 284 9.46 16.65 -10.85
C PRO A 284 9.28 15.63 -11.99
N VAL A 285 9.28 14.35 -11.67
CA VAL A 285 9.10 13.24 -12.61
C VAL A 285 8.08 12.24 -12.06
N ARG A 286 7.30 11.62 -12.94
CA ARG A 286 6.36 10.55 -12.60
C ARG A 286 6.91 9.19 -13.03
N ALA A 287 6.39 8.12 -12.42
CA ALA A 287 6.66 6.77 -12.85
C ALA A 287 6.37 6.60 -14.35
N GLY A 288 7.35 6.12 -15.11
CA GLY A 288 7.28 5.96 -16.56
C GLY A 288 7.72 7.18 -17.39
N ASP A 289 7.93 8.35 -16.78
CA ASP A 289 8.44 9.52 -17.50
C ASP A 289 9.87 9.23 -18.00
N ALA A 290 10.18 9.64 -19.23
CA ALA A 290 11.53 9.54 -19.78
C ALA A 290 12.48 10.46 -19.01
N LEU A 291 13.58 9.91 -18.49
CA LEU A 291 14.62 10.67 -17.80
C LEU A 291 15.73 11.06 -18.77
N VAL A 292 16.17 10.10 -19.58
CA VAL A 292 17.23 10.24 -20.57
C VAL A 292 17.01 9.21 -21.68
N ASN A 293 17.29 9.62 -22.92
CA ASN A 293 17.31 8.70 -24.06
C ASN A 293 18.77 8.48 -24.49
N VAL A 294 19.17 7.23 -24.63
CA VAL A 294 20.52 6.82 -25.02
C VAL A 294 20.48 6.14 -26.38
N LEU A 295 21.26 6.64 -27.32
CA LEU A 295 21.47 6.03 -28.63
C LEU A 295 22.40 4.82 -28.48
N ASP A 296 21.91 3.62 -28.80
CA ASP A 296 22.68 2.38 -28.64
C ASP A 296 23.57 2.10 -29.85
N CYS A 297 24.84 2.48 -29.71
CA CYS A 297 25.85 2.34 -30.76
C CYS A 297 26.21 0.88 -31.06
N GLY A 298 26.04 -0.02 -30.10
CA GLY A 298 26.33 -1.44 -30.28
C GLY A 298 25.33 -2.13 -31.22
N ARG A 299 24.15 -1.54 -31.42
CA ARG A 299 23.11 -2.03 -32.32
C ARG A 299 22.89 -1.13 -33.54
N ALA A 300 23.89 -0.34 -33.92
CA ALA A 300 23.85 0.45 -35.14
C ALA A 300 23.67 -0.44 -36.39
N PHE A 301 22.87 0.02 -37.34
CA PHE A 301 22.54 -0.69 -38.57
C PHE A 301 22.35 0.29 -39.72
N LEU A 302 22.30 -0.24 -40.94
CA LEU A 302 22.02 0.51 -42.15
C LEU A 302 20.62 0.20 -42.64
N GLU A 303 19.88 1.25 -42.96
CA GLU A 303 18.64 1.15 -43.73
C GLU A 303 18.95 1.39 -45.21
N VAL A 304 19.05 0.30 -45.97
CA VAL A 304 19.33 0.35 -47.41
C VAL A 304 18.01 0.36 -48.18
N SER A 305 17.79 1.38 -49.01
CA SER A 305 16.59 1.45 -49.85
C SER A 305 16.89 0.81 -51.20
N LEU A 306 16.15 -0.24 -51.55
CA LEU A 306 16.32 -0.99 -52.80
C LEU A 306 15.00 -1.11 -53.55
N ASP A 307 15.08 -1.29 -54.87
CA ASP A 307 13.91 -1.68 -55.66
C ASP A 307 13.55 -3.15 -55.41
N GLU A 308 12.26 -3.47 -55.39
CA GLU A 308 11.73 -4.82 -55.14
C GLU A 308 12.29 -5.87 -56.12
N THR A 309 12.64 -5.45 -57.34
CA THR A 309 13.27 -6.33 -58.34
C THR A 309 14.66 -6.83 -57.94
N GLN A 310 15.38 -6.09 -57.09
CA GLN A 310 16.71 -6.44 -56.58
C GLN A 310 16.63 -7.30 -55.32
N LEU A 311 15.45 -7.40 -54.69
CA LEU A 311 15.20 -8.18 -53.49
C LEU A 311 15.38 -9.68 -53.69
N ALA A 312 15.01 -10.19 -54.87
CA ALA A 312 15.09 -11.62 -55.19
C ALA A 312 16.51 -12.21 -55.06
N THR A 313 17.52 -11.34 -55.08
CA THR A 313 18.94 -11.69 -55.05
C THR A 313 19.55 -11.63 -53.64
N ILE A 314 18.90 -10.96 -52.68
CA ILE A 314 19.45 -10.74 -51.33
C ILE A 314 18.77 -11.66 -50.31
N LYS A 315 19.56 -12.31 -49.47
CA LYS A 315 19.10 -13.13 -48.35
C LYS A 315 19.71 -12.66 -47.02
N PRO A 316 19.02 -12.90 -45.88
CA PRO A 316 19.63 -12.70 -44.57
C PRO A 316 20.91 -13.53 -44.44
N GLY A 317 21.98 -12.91 -43.95
CA GLY A 317 23.31 -13.50 -43.84
C GLY A 317 24.29 -13.15 -44.96
N ASP A 318 23.82 -12.59 -46.08
CA ASP A 318 24.69 -12.17 -47.18
C ASP A 318 25.67 -11.08 -46.73
N THR A 319 26.88 -11.10 -47.29
CA THR A 319 27.91 -10.10 -47.04
C THR A 319 27.70 -8.87 -47.92
N ALA A 320 27.81 -7.70 -47.31
CA ALA A 320 27.73 -6.42 -47.97
C ALA A 320 28.96 -5.57 -47.62
N LYS A 321 29.46 -4.82 -48.61
CA LYS A 321 30.58 -3.91 -48.46
C LYS A 321 30.04 -2.49 -48.29
N VAL A 322 30.29 -1.89 -47.14
CA VAL A 322 29.79 -0.56 -46.78
C VAL A 322 30.91 0.47 -46.90
N ARG A 323 30.63 1.58 -47.57
CA ARG A 323 31.52 2.73 -47.66
C ARG A 323 30.83 3.99 -47.15
N LEU A 324 31.38 4.60 -46.12
CA LEU A 324 30.92 5.89 -45.61
C LEU A 324 31.59 7.03 -46.41
N PRO A 325 30.83 8.05 -46.86
CA PRO A 325 31.40 9.21 -47.55
C PRO A 325 32.42 9.93 -46.66
N GLY A 326 33.63 10.14 -47.19
CA GLY A 326 34.77 10.72 -46.46
C GLY A 326 35.72 9.71 -45.83
N GLU A 327 35.42 8.41 -45.89
CA GLU A 327 36.29 7.33 -45.42
C GLU A 327 36.72 6.45 -46.61
N SER A 328 38.01 6.10 -46.67
CA SER A 328 38.56 5.22 -47.72
C SER A 328 38.35 3.74 -47.42
N ASN A 329 38.05 3.41 -46.17
CA ASN A 329 37.96 2.04 -45.71
C ASN A 329 36.56 1.50 -45.98
N THR A 330 36.51 0.27 -46.49
CA THR A 330 35.26 -0.47 -46.65
C THR A 330 35.04 -1.34 -45.41
N ILE A 331 33.84 -1.29 -44.86
CA ILE A 331 33.44 -2.10 -43.70
C ILE A 331 32.65 -3.30 -44.23
N GLU A 332 33.07 -4.51 -43.86
CA GLU A 332 32.28 -5.71 -44.12
C GLU A 332 31.11 -5.79 -43.15
N ALA A 333 29.91 -5.94 -43.70
CA ALA A 333 28.64 -5.91 -43.00
C ALA A 333 27.80 -7.12 -43.43
N LYS A 334 26.78 -7.48 -42.63
CA LYS A 334 25.91 -8.63 -42.93
C LYS A 334 24.45 -8.23 -43.00
N VAL A 335 23.72 -8.80 -43.95
CA VAL A 335 22.27 -8.58 -44.05
C VAL A 335 21.57 -9.21 -42.85
N ARG A 336 20.95 -8.39 -42.00
CA ARG A 336 20.16 -8.84 -40.83
C ARG A 336 18.80 -9.38 -41.26
N GLY A 337 18.14 -8.66 -42.15
CA GLY A 337 16.78 -8.98 -42.59
C GLY A 337 16.24 -7.99 -43.60
N LEU A 338 15.09 -8.35 -44.21
CA LEU A 338 14.43 -7.53 -45.22
C LEU A 338 13.09 -7.04 -44.67
N ARG A 339 12.78 -5.76 -44.88
CA ARG A 339 11.57 -5.08 -44.39
C ARG A 339 10.80 -4.51 -45.58
N GLY A 340 9.63 -5.09 -45.86
CA GLY A 340 8.75 -4.65 -46.95
C GLY A 340 8.23 -3.22 -46.78
N ALA A 341 7.82 -2.58 -47.89
CA ALA A 341 7.38 -1.18 -47.93
C ALA A 341 6.26 -0.78 -46.95
N ILE A 342 5.41 -1.73 -46.55
CA ILE A 342 4.22 -1.49 -45.72
C ILE A 342 4.48 -1.89 -44.24
N ALA A 343 5.67 -2.43 -43.94
CA ALA A 343 6.00 -2.78 -42.56
C ALA A 343 6.19 -1.51 -41.72
N ALA A 344 5.55 -1.48 -40.56
CA ALA A 344 5.64 -0.35 -39.63
C ALA A 344 7.11 -0.11 -39.23
N THR A 345 7.56 1.15 -39.31
CA THR A 345 8.81 1.62 -38.72
C THR A 345 8.58 1.90 -37.24
N GLU A 346 9.55 1.57 -36.39
CA GLU A 346 9.58 2.00 -34.98
C GLU A 346 9.93 3.51 -34.94
N GLY A 347 9.04 4.35 -35.48
CA GLY A 347 9.33 5.71 -35.93
C GLY A 347 9.88 6.68 -34.88
N ASP A 348 9.66 6.41 -33.59
CA ASP A 348 10.10 7.28 -32.48
C ASP A 348 11.27 6.70 -31.65
N GLN A 349 11.77 5.51 -32.02
CA GLN A 349 12.83 4.82 -31.29
C GLN A 349 14.12 4.68 -32.11
N LEU A 350 14.28 5.49 -33.15
CA LEU A 350 15.44 5.50 -34.04
C LEU A 350 16.13 6.87 -34.02
N GLY A 351 17.46 6.87 -34.09
CA GLY A 351 18.27 8.11 -34.08
C GLY A 351 18.28 8.86 -35.41
N ALA A 352 17.85 8.23 -36.50
CA ALA A 352 17.65 8.88 -37.80
C ALA A 352 16.25 8.57 -38.35
N GLU A 353 15.68 9.53 -39.08
CA GLU A 353 14.42 9.33 -39.80
C GLU A 353 14.63 8.29 -40.90
N SER A 354 13.73 7.29 -40.94
CA SER A 354 13.75 6.29 -42.01
C SER A 354 13.41 6.92 -43.35
N ALA A 355 14.07 6.47 -44.42
CA ALA A 355 13.80 6.95 -45.77
C ALA A 355 12.33 6.67 -46.16
N SER A 356 11.65 7.67 -46.74
CA SER A 356 10.32 7.49 -47.31
C SER A 356 10.41 6.60 -48.56
N LEU A 357 9.86 5.39 -48.48
CA LEU A 357 9.88 4.43 -49.57
C LEU A 357 8.83 4.79 -50.62
N GLU A 358 9.24 4.79 -51.90
CA GLU A 358 8.31 4.89 -53.03
C GLU A 358 7.64 3.53 -53.32
N SER A 359 6.55 3.54 -54.10
CA SER A 359 5.85 2.32 -54.51
C SER A 359 6.80 1.38 -55.27
N GLY A 360 7.07 0.20 -54.70
CA GLY A 360 7.99 -0.80 -55.28
C GLY A 360 9.41 -0.77 -54.70
N GLN A 361 9.67 0.01 -53.65
CA GLN A 361 10.91 -0.04 -52.89
C GLN A 361 10.78 -0.93 -51.65
N THR A 362 11.90 -1.39 -51.10
CA THR A 362 11.97 -2.21 -49.89
C THR A 362 13.21 -1.81 -49.09
N THR A 363 13.12 -1.84 -47.76
CA THR A 363 14.29 -1.59 -46.91
C THR A 363 15.01 -2.90 -46.61
N VAL A 364 16.32 -2.96 -46.84
CA VAL A 364 17.18 -4.03 -46.34
C VAL A 364 17.93 -3.51 -45.11
N LEU A 365 17.84 -4.25 -44.01
CA LEU A 365 18.55 -3.94 -42.78
C LEU A 365 19.89 -4.67 -42.78
N VAL A 366 20.99 -3.91 -42.70
CA VAL A 366 22.34 -4.46 -42.68
C VAL A 366 23.00 -4.13 -41.35
N ASP A 367 23.51 -5.14 -40.65
CA ASP A 367 24.26 -4.99 -39.41
C ASP A 367 25.57 -4.25 -39.68
N LEU A 368 25.78 -3.13 -39.01
CA LEU A 368 27.00 -2.33 -39.15
C LEU A 368 27.88 -2.55 -37.93
N PRO A 369 28.94 -3.38 -38.01
CA PRO A 369 29.82 -3.64 -36.88
C PRO A 369 30.77 -2.45 -36.65
N ILE A 370 30.23 -1.35 -36.11
CA ILE A 370 31.05 -0.24 -35.63
C ILE A 370 31.53 -0.61 -34.23
N ALA A 371 32.86 -0.72 -34.05
CA ALA A 371 33.40 -0.78 -32.70
C ALA A 371 33.02 0.53 -31.98
N PRO A 372 32.36 0.50 -30.81
CA PRO A 372 31.98 1.70 -30.07
C PRO A 372 33.23 2.32 -29.43
N ASP A 373 34.10 2.89 -30.26
CA ASP A 373 35.28 3.63 -29.86
C ASP A 373 34.93 5.09 -29.56
N SER A 374 35.85 5.81 -28.93
CA SER A 374 35.61 7.19 -28.50
C SER A 374 35.33 8.14 -29.68
N ARG A 375 35.84 7.82 -30.89
CA ARG A 375 35.65 8.63 -32.09
C ARG A 375 34.24 8.43 -32.66
N ALA A 376 33.77 7.19 -32.74
CA ALA A 376 32.41 6.87 -33.14
C ALA A 376 31.39 7.48 -32.18
N MET A 377 31.64 7.44 -30.87
CA MET A 377 30.74 8.04 -29.89
C MET A 377 30.66 9.58 -30.01
N GLN A 378 31.76 10.25 -30.37
CA GLN A 378 31.76 11.70 -30.65
C GLN A 378 30.96 12.08 -31.91
N SER A 379 30.84 11.17 -32.89
CA SER A 379 30.07 11.37 -34.11
C SER A 379 28.64 10.79 -34.04
N PHE A 380 28.09 10.61 -32.84
CA PHE A 380 26.78 9.96 -32.62
C PHE A 380 26.68 8.60 -33.32
N CYS A 381 27.78 7.86 -33.33
CA CYS A 381 27.91 6.54 -33.95
C CYS A 381 27.56 6.55 -35.44
N ASN A 382 27.88 7.68 -36.09
CA ASN A 382 27.61 7.97 -37.50
C ASN A 382 26.12 7.95 -37.89
N VAL A 383 25.22 7.94 -36.92
CA VAL A 383 23.77 7.94 -37.17
C VAL A 383 23.37 9.21 -37.93
N GLY A 384 22.53 9.04 -38.95
CA GLY A 384 22.11 10.09 -39.88
C GLY A 384 23.08 10.35 -41.05
N ARG A 385 24.25 9.69 -41.10
CA ARG A 385 25.12 9.73 -42.29
C ARG A 385 24.58 8.80 -43.36
N THR A 386 24.76 9.20 -44.61
CA THR A 386 24.56 8.32 -45.77
C THR A 386 25.73 7.35 -45.90
N ALA A 387 25.48 6.17 -46.45
CA ALA A 387 26.48 5.18 -46.78
C ALA A 387 26.16 4.59 -48.16
N GLU A 388 27.20 4.16 -48.87
CA GLU A 388 27.04 3.36 -50.07
C GLU A 388 27.27 1.89 -49.71
N VAL A 389 26.32 1.03 -50.09
CA VAL A 389 26.39 -0.40 -49.83
C VAL A 389 26.49 -1.13 -51.15
N VAL A 390 27.49 -1.97 -51.28
CA VAL A 390 27.71 -2.85 -52.42
C VAL A 390 27.39 -4.27 -52.00
N PHE A 391 26.40 -4.89 -52.65
CA PHE A 391 26.07 -6.29 -52.44
C PHE A 391 26.76 -7.15 -53.50
N ASP A 392 27.34 -8.27 -53.07
CA ASP A 392 27.93 -9.27 -53.97
C ASP A 392 26.78 -10.16 -54.50
N GLY A 393 26.27 -9.86 -55.70
CA GLY A 393 25.05 -10.47 -56.25
C GLY A 393 25.24 -11.90 -56.77
N GLY A 394 24.51 -12.86 -56.21
CA GLY A 394 24.42 -14.25 -56.70
C GLY A 394 23.55 -14.37 -57.99
N GLN A 395 24.03 -15.12 -58.98
CA GLN A 395 23.55 -15.14 -60.37
C GLN A 395 22.11 -15.64 -60.68
N ALA A 396 21.54 -15.00 -61.72
CA ALA A 396 20.88 -15.50 -62.94
C ALA A 396 19.68 -16.49 -62.91
N ARG A 397 18.58 -16.10 -63.59
CA ARG A 397 17.83 -16.99 -64.51
C ARG A 397 17.20 -16.27 -65.73
N MET A 398 17.65 -16.72 -66.91
CA MET A 398 17.01 -16.78 -68.23
C MET A 398 15.66 -16.07 -68.44
N ARG A 399 15.67 -15.03 -69.28
CA ARG A 399 14.49 -14.55 -70.00
C ARG A 399 14.12 -15.53 -71.12
N ALA A 400 13.06 -16.32 -70.92
CA ALA A 400 12.32 -16.96 -72.01
C ALA A 400 11.18 -16.04 -72.46
N LYS A 401 11.19 -15.75 -73.75
CA LYS A 401 10.31 -14.85 -74.50
C LYS A 401 8.96 -15.55 -74.74
N ILE A 402 7.84 -14.99 -74.28
CA ILE A 402 6.51 -15.31 -74.81
C ILE A 402 5.75 -14.01 -75.07
N ALA A 403 5.39 -13.84 -76.33
CA ALA A 403 4.53 -12.80 -76.87
C ALA A 403 3.06 -13.13 -76.62
N GLY A 404 2.22 -12.10 -76.50
CA GLY A 404 0.84 -12.16 -77.01
C GLY A 404 -0.29 -11.79 -76.06
N GLN A 405 -0.74 -10.53 -76.19
CA GLN A 405 -2.14 -10.04 -76.12
C GLN A 405 -2.87 -10.03 -74.75
N PRO A 406 -4.03 -9.33 -74.59
CA PRO A 406 -4.50 -8.07 -75.18
C PRO A 406 -5.04 -7.05 -74.12
N LYS A 407 -5.33 -5.81 -74.55
CA LYS A 407 -6.03 -4.74 -73.78
C LYS A 407 -7.46 -5.14 -73.37
N PRO A 408 -7.97 -4.66 -72.22
CA PRO A 408 -9.40 -4.41 -72.03
C PRO A 408 -9.78 -2.92 -72.00
N LYS A 409 -10.92 -2.62 -72.63
CA LYS A 409 -11.67 -1.35 -72.67
C LYS A 409 -12.14 -0.90 -71.27
N PRO A 410 -12.42 0.40 -71.06
CA PRO A 410 -12.93 0.91 -69.80
C PRO A 410 -14.44 0.70 -69.66
N ALA A 411 -14.88 0.29 -68.46
CA ALA A 411 -16.29 0.26 -68.07
C ALA A 411 -16.66 1.55 -67.34
N ASN A 412 -17.78 2.12 -67.78
CA ASN A 412 -18.28 3.43 -67.49
C ASN A 412 -19.18 3.44 -66.24
N ARG A 413 -19.09 4.56 -65.54
CA ARG A 413 -20.02 5.24 -64.62
C ARG A 413 -21.51 4.85 -64.76
N ARG A 414 -22.13 4.58 -63.61
CA ARG A 414 -23.50 4.96 -63.20
C ARG A 414 -23.41 5.19 -61.69
N ASP A 415 -23.38 6.41 -61.17
CA ASP A 415 -24.50 7.35 -60.99
C ASP A 415 -25.81 6.65 -60.61
N VAL A 416 -26.10 6.61 -59.30
CA VAL A 416 -27.45 6.87 -58.78
C VAL A 416 -27.31 7.74 -57.53
N SER A 417 -28.02 8.85 -57.60
CA SER A 417 -28.09 9.95 -56.66
C SER A 417 -28.95 9.64 -55.43
N ALA A 418 -28.74 10.52 -54.43
CA ALA A 418 -29.74 11.13 -53.57
C ALA A 418 -30.45 10.27 -52.52
N LEU A 419 -30.28 10.67 -51.26
CA LEU A 419 -31.35 11.25 -50.45
C LEU A 419 -30.79 11.74 -49.10
N ASP A 420 -30.54 13.04 -49.07
CA ASP A 420 -30.89 14.08 -48.08
C ASP A 420 -31.08 13.84 -46.56
N PRO A 421 -30.98 14.94 -45.77
CA PRO A 421 -30.58 14.97 -44.38
C PRO A 421 -31.73 15.22 -43.39
N ALA A 422 -31.50 14.86 -42.13
CA ALA A 422 -32.10 15.42 -40.90
C ALA A 422 -31.52 14.56 -39.76
N GLY A 423 -31.10 15.04 -38.60
CA GLY A 423 -31.36 16.26 -37.85
C GLY A 423 -30.74 16.08 -36.46
N PRO A 424 -30.94 17.01 -35.52
CA PRO A 424 -29.92 17.39 -34.55
C PRO A 424 -30.17 16.89 -33.10
N ALA A 425 -29.15 17.17 -32.26
CA ALA A 425 -29.23 17.53 -30.85
C ALA A 425 -29.65 16.45 -29.83
N GLN A 426 -28.81 16.25 -28.81
CA GLN A 426 -29.20 16.55 -27.43
C GLN A 426 -27.99 16.72 -26.51
N ARG A 427 -28.10 17.71 -25.63
CA ARG A 427 -27.24 18.01 -24.48
C ARG A 427 -27.50 16.99 -23.36
N ASN A 428 -26.45 16.62 -22.64
CA ASN A 428 -26.27 16.93 -21.21
C ASN A 428 -24.85 16.64 -20.78
#